data_AF-A0A7X7PDF1-F1
#
_entry.id   AF-A0A7X7PDF1-F1
#
_cell.length_a   1.000
_cell.length_b   1.000
_cell.length_c   1.000
_cell.angle_alpha   90.00
_cell.angle_beta   90.00
_cell.angle_gamma   90.00
#
_symmetry.space_group_name_H-M   'P 1'
#
loop_
_entity.id
_entity.type
_entity.pdbx_description
1 polymer ?
#
loop_
_entity_poly.entity_id
_entity_poly.type
_entity_poly.pdbx_seq_one_letter_code
_entity_poly.pdbx_strand_id
1 'polypeptide(L)'
;MTTPQADVDGALDAQDVREPSFQESINDVVQAAWNERNLLGTTTAAGKQLLMDPDEMRLYIAGCQELADDMNALEQRARKTLVLEDYGLGDRHIPSAAQLANKFRVKAQGEGGATDDPNTMVGYARANRKAALAFKTMLERSLAAYQGQEEALRADIAVIGESL
;
A
#
# COMPACT_ATOMS: atom_id res chain seq x y z
N MET A 1 -35.46 47.64 -38.05
CA MET A 1 -34.09 47.30 -37.65
C MET A 1 -34.15 46.80 -36.23
N THR A 2 -34.20 45.49 -36.08
CA THR A 2 -34.40 44.76 -34.84
C THR A 2 -33.05 44.20 -34.42
N THR A 3 -32.59 44.56 -33.22
CA THR A 3 -31.43 43.96 -32.57
C THR A 3 -31.83 42.61 -31.99
N PRO A 4 -31.07 41.52 -32.19
CA PRO A 4 -31.17 40.33 -31.36
C PRO A 4 -30.06 40.32 -30.30
N GLN A 5 -30.49 39.93 -29.10
CA GLN A 5 -29.74 39.75 -27.88
C GLN A 5 -29.18 38.32 -27.82
N ALA A 6 -27.95 38.19 -27.30
CA ALA A 6 -27.26 37.07 -26.66
C ALA A 6 -27.70 35.61 -26.94
N ASP A 7 -26.71 34.77 -27.28
CA ASP A 7 -26.45 33.49 -26.60
C ASP A 7 -24.97 33.13 -26.77
N VAL A 8 -24.19 33.31 -25.71
CA VAL A 8 -22.83 32.77 -25.59
C VAL A 8 -22.90 31.72 -24.49
N ASP A 9 -23.45 30.56 -24.84
CA ASP A 9 -23.43 29.38 -23.98
C ASP A 9 -22.48 28.36 -24.63
N GLY A 10 -21.38 28.11 -23.94
CA GLY A 10 -20.29 27.27 -24.41
C GLY A 10 -19.10 27.32 -23.48
N ALA A 11 -19.35 27.38 -22.16
CA ALA A 11 -18.33 27.08 -21.17
C ALA A 11 -17.96 25.60 -21.35
N LEU A 12 -16.79 25.36 -21.96
CA LEU A 12 -16.11 24.08 -21.90
C LEU A 12 -15.89 23.76 -20.43
N ASP A 13 -16.70 22.84 -19.89
CA ASP A 13 -16.44 22.14 -18.64
C ASP A 13 -15.05 21.53 -18.73
N ALA A 14 -14.06 22.24 -18.19
CA ALA A 14 -12.81 21.65 -17.78
C ALA A 14 -13.17 20.71 -16.63
N GLN A 15 -13.52 19.47 -16.98
CA GLN A 15 -13.52 18.38 -16.02
C GLN A 15 -12.11 18.35 -15.43
N ASP A 16 -12.04 18.78 -14.17
CA ASP A 16 -10.87 18.67 -13.33
C ASP A 16 -10.60 17.17 -13.13
N VAL A 17 -9.87 16.59 -14.08
CA VAL A 17 -9.39 15.20 -14.02
C VAL A 17 -8.33 15.19 -12.94
N ARG A 18 -8.79 15.10 -11.69
CA ARG A 18 -7.94 14.88 -10.52
C ARG A 18 -7.23 13.56 -10.73
N GLU A 19 -5.94 13.61 -11.07
CA GLU A 19 -5.13 12.39 -11.13
C GLU A 19 -5.20 11.70 -9.75
N PRO A 20 -5.54 10.40 -9.72
CA PRO A 20 -5.59 9.67 -8.47
C PRO A 20 -4.20 9.72 -7.84
N SER A 21 -4.16 10.04 -6.55
CA SER A 21 -2.91 10.00 -5.81
C SER A 21 -2.31 8.59 -5.91
N PHE A 22 -1.00 8.45 -5.82
CA PHE A 22 -0.32 7.15 -5.85
C PHE A 22 -0.94 6.15 -4.84
N GLN A 23 -1.42 6.65 -3.70
CA GLN A 23 -2.12 5.87 -2.69
C GLN A 23 -3.50 5.37 -3.15
N GLU A 24 -4.27 6.19 -3.87
CA GLU A 24 -5.56 5.81 -4.48
C GLU A 24 -5.34 4.80 -5.62
N SER A 25 -4.29 4.99 -6.43
CA SER A 25 -3.92 4.04 -7.49
C SER A 25 -3.52 2.66 -6.93
N ILE A 26 -2.79 2.61 -5.80
CA ILE A 26 -2.49 1.35 -5.12
C ILE A 26 -3.78 0.69 -4.60
N ASN A 27 -4.67 1.47 -3.98
CA ASN A 27 -5.94 0.92 -3.47
C ASN A 27 -6.82 0.37 -4.60
N ASP A 28 -6.86 1.05 -5.74
CA ASP A 28 -7.63 0.60 -6.91
C ASP A 28 -7.02 -0.65 -7.55
N VAL A 29 -5.69 -0.73 -7.67
CA VAL A 29 -5.00 -1.92 -8.18
C VAL A 29 -5.17 -3.11 -7.23
N VAL A 30 -5.07 -2.87 -5.92
CA VAL A 30 -5.30 -3.91 -4.91
C VAL A 30 -6.74 -4.38 -4.96
N GLN A 31 -7.72 -3.48 -5.11
CA GLN A 31 -9.13 -3.87 -5.21
C GLN A 31 -9.48 -4.54 -6.54
N ALA A 32 -8.91 -4.09 -7.65
CA ALA A 32 -9.07 -4.74 -8.95
C ALA A 32 -8.52 -6.17 -8.90
N ALA A 33 -7.32 -6.37 -8.34
CA ALA A 33 -6.73 -7.69 -8.15
C ALA A 33 -7.55 -8.56 -7.18
N TRP A 34 -8.13 -7.97 -6.13
CA TRP A 34 -9.04 -8.68 -5.21
C TRP A 34 -10.34 -9.13 -5.91
N ASN A 35 -10.89 -8.27 -6.77
CA ASN A 35 -12.13 -8.53 -7.50
C ASN A 35 -11.95 -9.53 -8.65
N GLU A 36 -10.87 -9.43 -9.43
CA GLU A 36 -10.55 -10.37 -10.52
C GLU A 36 -10.28 -11.78 -10.00
N ARG A 37 -9.70 -11.91 -8.79
CA ARG A 37 -9.42 -13.22 -8.20
C ARG A 37 -10.64 -13.86 -7.54
N ASN A 38 -11.57 -13.05 -7.02
CA ASN A 38 -12.88 -13.54 -6.55
C ASN A 38 -13.76 -14.10 -7.67
N LEU A 39 -13.47 -13.79 -8.94
CA LEU A 39 -14.11 -14.43 -10.10
C LEU A 39 -13.59 -15.84 -10.40
N LEU A 40 -12.43 -16.23 -9.85
CA LEU A 40 -11.87 -17.59 -9.95
C LEU A 40 -12.21 -18.47 -8.72
N GLY A 41 -12.78 -17.88 -7.66
CA GLY A 41 -13.39 -18.62 -6.57
C GLY A 41 -14.75 -19.14 -7.01
N THR A 42 -14.85 -20.45 -7.23
CA THR A 42 -16.06 -21.16 -7.66
C THR A 42 -17.29 -20.69 -6.90
N THR A 43 -18.14 -19.90 -7.56
CA THR A 43 -19.45 -19.49 -7.05
C THR A 43 -20.36 -20.71 -7.12
N THR A 44 -20.49 -21.46 -6.02
CA THR A 44 -21.59 -22.43 -5.91
C THR A 44 -22.83 -21.69 -5.45
N ALA A 45 -23.90 -21.83 -6.23
CA ALA A 45 -25.21 -21.24 -6.02
C ALA A 45 -25.95 -21.86 -4.82
N ALA A 46 -25.42 -21.70 -3.60
CA ALA A 46 -26.07 -22.05 -2.35
C ALA A 46 -25.35 -21.36 -1.17
N GLY A 47 -25.95 -20.30 -0.61
CA GLY A 47 -25.67 -19.84 0.76
C GLY A 47 -24.21 -19.56 1.13
N LYS A 48 -23.67 -18.44 0.63
CA LYS A 48 -22.49 -17.67 1.11
C LYS A 48 -21.67 -18.31 2.25
N GLN A 49 -20.75 -19.21 1.91
CA GLN A 49 -19.55 -19.44 2.70
C GLN A 49 -18.38 -18.93 1.87
N LEU A 50 -17.72 -17.88 2.35
CA LEU A 50 -16.43 -17.47 1.83
C LEU A 50 -15.47 -18.62 2.20
N LEU A 51 -15.24 -19.55 1.27
CA LEU A 51 -14.24 -20.61 1.42
C LEU A 51 -12.88 -19.93 1.37
N MET A 52 -12.44 -19.49 2.54
CA MET A 52 -11.16 -18.85 2.75
C MET A 52 -10.17 -19.94 3.10
N ASP A 53 -9.22 -20.24 2.21
CA ASP A 53 -8.19 -21.24 2.46
C ASP A 53 -7.19 -20.71 3.52
N PRO A 54 -7.13 -21.31 4.72
CA PRO A 54 -6.22 -20.90 5.78
C PRO A 54 -4.74 -21.01 5.40
N ASP A 55 -4.39 -21.97 4.56
CA ASP A 55 -3.00 -22.19 4.12
C ASP A 55 -2.58 -21.12 3.11
N GLU A 56 -3.44 -20.75 2.17
CA GLU A 56 -3.19 -19.61 1.29
C GLU A 56 -3.04 -18.31 2.09
N MET A 57 -3.86 -18.08 3.11
CA MET A 57 -3.72 -16.91 3.97
C MET A 57 -2.38 -16.86 4.72
N ARG A 58 -1.90 -18.00 5.21
CA ARG A 58 -0.57 -18.08 5.84
C ARG A 58 0.54 -17.74 4.86
N LEU A 59 0.42 -18.16 3.60
CA LEU A 59 1.37 -17.79 2.54
C LEU A 59 1.35 -16.28 2.29
N TYR A 60 0.18 -15.64 2.21
CA TYR A 60 0.11 -14.18 2.06
C TYR A 60 0.67 -13.43 3.27
N ILE A 61 0.41 -13.91 4.49
CA ILE A 61 1.00 -13.34 5.71
C ILE A 61 2.52 -13.40 5.66
N ALA A 62 3.08 -14.54 5.25
CA ALA A 62 4.52 -14.72 5.07
C ALA A 62 5.08 -13.77 4.00
N GLY A 63 4.40 -13.66 2.85
CA GLY A 63 4.79 -12.73 1.79
C GLY A 63 4.74 -11.25 2.22
N CYS A 64 3.76 -10.86 3.04
CA CYS A 64 3.73 -9.50 3.62
C CYS A 64 4.90 -9.27 4.59
N GLN A 65 5.32 -10.29 5.35
CA GLN A 65 6.48 -10.21 6.22
C GLN A 65 7.78 -10.09 5.41
N GLU A 66 7.94 -10.92 4.37
CA GLU A 66 9.09 -10.88 3.46
C GLU A 66 9.22 -9.50 2.80
N LEU A 67 8.13 -8.96 2.27
CA LEU A 67 8.10 -7.61 1.71
C LEU A 67 8.50 -6.54 2.75
N ALA A 68 8.04 -6.68 4.00
CA ALA A 68 8.41 -5.75 5.06
C ALA A 68 9.92 -5.81 5.38
N ASP A 69 10.50 -7.01 5.37
CA ASP A 69 11.92 -7.23 5.63
C ASP A 69 12.79 -6.71 4.46
N ASP A 70 12.37 -6.93 3.23
CA ASP A 70 13.02 -6.39 2.03
C ASP A 70 13.03 -4.87 2.02
N MET A 71 11.90 -4.25 2.38
CA MET A 71 11.79 -2.80 2.48
C MET A 71 12.65 -2.23 3.62
N ASN A 72 12.76 -2.95 4.73
CA ASN A 72 13.69 -2.58 5.81
C ASN A 72 15.15 -2.67 5.34
N ALA A 73 15.54 -3.74 4.64
CA ALA A 73 16.87 -3.87 4.06
C ALA A 73 17.16 -2.79 3.01
N LEU A 74 16.15 -2.41 2.21
CA LEU A 74 16.24 -1.30 1.27
C LEU A 74 16.45 0.04 2.00
N GLU A 75 15.68 0.32 3.05
CA GLU A 75 15.85 1.52 3.88
C GLU A 75 17.30 1.62 4.42
N GLN A 76 17.81 0.52 4.99
CA GLN A 76 19.17 0.49 5.55
C GLN A 76 20.25 0.71 4.48
N ARG A 77 20.10 0.08 3.29
CA ARG A 77 21.01 0.29 2.16
C ARG A 77 20.94 1.72 1.63
N ALA A 78 19.75 2.29 1.53
CA ALA A 78 19.55 3.68 1.10
C ALA A 78 20.23 4.65 2.07
N ARG A 79 20.08 4.44 3.39
CA ARG A 79 20.78 5.23 4.40
C ARG A 79 22.29 5.11 4.27
N LYS A 80 22.83 3.89 4.13
CA LYS A 80 24.28 3.68 4.03
C LYS A 80 24.91 4.25 2.75
N THR A 81 24.17 4.19 1.64
CA THR A 81 24.73 4.46 0.30
C THR A 81 24.44 5.88 -0.17
N LEU A 82 23.26 6.42 0.16
CA LEU A 82 22.78 7.70 -0.35
C LEU A 82 22.91 8.82 0.68
N VAL A 83 23.02 8.51 1.97
CA VAL A 83 23.22 9.52 3.03
C VAL A 83 24.70 9.53 3.39
N LEU A 84 25.50 10.16 2.53
CA LEU A 84 26.93 10.32 2.77
C LEU A 84 27.17 11.58 3.63
N GLU A 85 28.15 11.46 4.53
CA GLU A 85 28.68 12.60 5.28
C GLU A 85 29.46 13.55 4.36
N ASP A 86 30.18 12.98 3.39
CA ASP A 86 30.96 13.68 2.38
C ASP A 86 30.73 13.05 1.01
N TYR A 87 30.30 13.84 0.03
CA TYR A 87 30.06 13.35 -1.32
C TYR A 87 31.30 13.46 -2.22
N GLY A 88 32.40 14.04 -1.73
CA GLY A 88 33.63 14.22 -2.49
C GLY A 88 33.50 15.21 -3.65
N LEU A 89 32.49 16.10 -3.61
CA LEU A 89 32.21 17.09 -4.65
C LEU A 89 32.98 18.40 -4.43
N GLY A 90 33.84 18.46 -3.41
CA GLY A 90 34.43 19.70 -2.92
C GLY A 90 33.47 20.49 -2.02
N ASP A 91 32.44 19.83 -1.49
CA ASP A 91 31.37 20.34 -0.64
C ASP A 91 31.86 20.99 0.67
N ARG A 92 33.11 20.76 1.07
CA ARG A 92 33.78 21.46 2.19
C ARG A 92 34.33 22.84 1.82
N HIS A 93 34.56 23.10 0.54
CA HIS A 93 35.30 24.27 0.05
C HIS A 93 34.53 25.08 -0.99
N ILE A 94 33.54 24.48 -1.65
CA ILE A 94 32.77 25.10 -2.73
C ILE A 94 31.30 25.20 -2.27
N PRO A 95 30.76 26.42 -2.08
CA PRO A 95 29.39 26.62 -1.62
C PRO A 95 28.32 25.99 -2.51
N SER A 96 28.52 25.99 -3.84
CA SER A 96 27.59 25.33 -4.77
C SER A 96 27.61 23.81 -4.67
N ALA A 97 28.78 23.21 -4.42
CA ALA A 97 28.91 21.77 -4.17
C ALA A 97 28.23 21.38 -2.84
N ALA A 98 28.35 22.22 -1.80
CA ALA A 98 27.64 22.01 -0.54
C ALA A 98 26.12 22.04 -0.72
N GLN A 99 25.59 22.97 -1.52
CA GLN A 99 24.17 23.02 -1.85
C GLN A 99 23.70 21.78 -2.63
N LEU A 100 24.53 21.29 -3.56
CA LEU A 100 24.22 20.08 -4.33
C LEU A 100 24.22 18.83 -3.45
N ALA A 101 25.24 18.66 -2.60
CA ALA A 101 25.30 17.60 -1.58
C ALA A 101 24.08 17.63 -0.66
N ASN A 102 23.65 18.82 -0.23
CA ASN A 102 22.44 18.98 0.58
C ASN A 102 21.17 18.55 -0.18
N LYS A 103 21.02 18.95 -1.44
CA LYS A 103 19.87 18.52 -2.27
C LYS A 103 19.81 17.01 -2.43
N PHE A 104 20.94 16.34 -2.67
CA PHE A 104 21.00 14.89 -2.74
C PHE A 104 20.61 14.24 -1.43
N ARG A 105 21.12 14.75 -0.30
CA ARG A 105 20.76 14.26 1.04
C ARG A 105 19.26 14.41 1.31
N VAL A 106 18.68 15.57 0.99
CA VAL A 106 17.24 15.81 1.14
C VAL A 106 16.42 14.84 0.27
N LYS A 107 16.84 14.56 -0.97
CA LYS A 107 16.14 13.58 -1.83
C LYS A 107 16.29 12.15 -1.35
N ALA A 108 17.41 11.80 -0.72
CA ALA A 108 17.64 10.46 -0.19
C ALA A 108 16.81 10.17 1.06
N GLN A 109 16.79 11.09 2.04
CA GLN A 109 16.24 10.83 3.39
C GLN A 109 15.21 11.84 3.89
N GLY A 110 14.86 12.85 3.09
CA GLY A 110 14.01 13.95 3.50
C GLY A 110 14.77 15.03 4.26
N GLU A 111 14.12 16.18 4.40
CA GLU A 111 14.63 17.28 5.20
C GLU A 111 14.62 16.87 6.69
N GLY A 112 15.78 16.93 7.35
CA GLY A 112 15.93 16.45 8.74
C GLY A 112 16.10 14.93 8.92
N GLY A 113 16.16 14.13 7.85
CA GLY A 113 16.59 12.72 7.88
C GLY A 113 15.61 11.70 8.50
N ALA A 114 14.42 12.16 8.89
CA ALA A 114 13.41 11.36 9.57
C ALA A 114 12.00 11.48 8.94
N THR A 115 11.90 11.97 7.71
CA THR A 115 10.58 12.19 7.09
C THR A 115 10.02 10.87 6.54
N ASP A 116 8.76 10.58 6.86
CA ASP A 116 7.97 9.50 6.22
C ASP A 116 7.47 9.93 4.82
N ASP A 117 8.16 10.88 4.18
CA ASP A 117 7.77 11.41 2.88
C ASP A 117 8.09 10.37 1.79
N PRO A 118 7.06 9.82 1.11
CA PRO A 118 7.25 8.83 0.05
C PRO A 118 7.99 9.39 -1.18
N ASN A 119 8.20 10.71 -1.26
CA ASN A 119 9.04 11.34 -2.30
C ASN A 119 10.55 11.17 -2.06
N THR A 120 10.93 10.49 -0.99
CA THR A 120 12.33 10.18 -0.64
C THR A 120 12.53 8.68 -0.69
N MET A 121 13.74 8.20 -1.02
CA MET A 121 13.98 6.76 -1.11
C MET A 121 13.79 6.05 0.25
N VAL A 122 14.27 6.68 1.33
CA VAL A 122 14.11 6.18 2.71
C VAL A 122 12.63 6.19 3.12
N GLY A 123 11.92 7.29 2.84
CA GLY A 123 10.49 7.41 3.18
C GLY A 123 9.63 6.45 2.37
N TYR A 124 9.93 6.25 1.08
CA TYR A 124 9.25 5.26 0.23
C TYR A 124 9.38 3.84 0.78
N ALA A 125 10.61 3.41 1.08
CA ALA A 125 10.86 2.08 1.65
C ALA A 125 10.10 1.91 2.99
N ARG A 126 10.15 2.93 3.86
CA ARG A 126 9.45 2.91 5.13
C ARG A 126 7.92 2.87 4.99
N ALA A 127 7.37 3.65 4.07
CA ALA A 127 5.93 3.68 3.79
C ALA A 127 5.43 2.31 3.33
N ASN A 128 6.14 1.68 2.40
CA ASN A 128 5.82 0.33 1.92
C ASN A 128 5.97 -0.73 3.01
N ARG A 129 7.01 -0.64 3.84
CA ARG A 129 7.15 -1.51 5.03
C ARG A 129 5.94 -1.39 5.97
N LYS A 130 5.51 -0.16 6.26
CA LYS A 130 4.34 0.10 7.12
C LYS A 130 3.05 -0.45 6.50
N ALA A 131 2.86 -0.28 5.20
CA ALA A 131 1.72 -0.84 4.48
C ALA A 131 1.71 -2.37 4.52
N ALA A 132 2.86 -3.01 4.25
CA ALA A 132 2.99 -4.47 4.30
C ALA A 132 2.66 -5.04 5.69
N LEU A 133 3.16 -4.40 6.76
CA LEU A 133 2.84 -4.80 8.14
C LEU A 133 1.37 -4.57 8.51
N ALA A 134 0.74 -3.51 7.98
CA ALA A 134 -0.68 -3.27 8.18
C ALA A 134 -1.53 -4.35 7.50
N PHE A 135 -1.21 -4.71 6.25
CA PHE A 135 -1.86 -5.80 5.53
C PHE A 135 -1.66 -7.15 6.23
N LYS A 136 -0.43 -7.45 6.69
CA LYS A 136 -0.15 -8.62 7.51
C LYS A 136 -1.07 -8.69 8.73
N THR A 137 -1.15 -7.61 9.50
CA THR A 137 -1.99 -7.53 10.70
C THR A 137 -3.47 -7.75 10.38
N MET A 138 -3.94 -7.21 9.26
CA MET A 138 -5.31 -7.42 8.79
C MET A 138 -5.56 -8.90 8.46
N LEU A 139 -4.68 -9.54 7.69
CA LEU A 139 -4.77 -10.96 7.34
C LEU A 139 -4.73 -11.87 8.56
N GLU A 140 -3.85 -11.59 9.53
CA GLU A 140 -3.77 -12.33 10.79
C GLU A 140 -5.08 -12.26 11.58
N ARG A 141 -5.71 -11.08 11.64
CA ARG A 141 -7.03 -10.92 12.28
C ARG A 141 -8.13 -11.66 11.54
N SER A 142 -8.14 -11.60 10.21
CA SER A 142 -9.11 -12.30 9.37
C SER A 142 -9.00 -13.82 9.52
N LEU A 143 -7.77 -14.35 9.55
CA LEU A 143 -7.52 -15.78 9.75
C LEU A 143 -7.99 -16.24 11.14
N ALA A 144 -7.69 -15.47 12.19
CA ALA A 144 -8.13 -15.78 13.55
C ALA A 144 -9.67 -15.80 13.66
N ALA A 145 -10.34 -14.83 13.03
CA ALA A 145 -11.80 -14.79 13.00
C ALA A 145 -12.41 -15.99 12.25
N TYR A 146 -11.80 -16.40 11.14
CA TYR A 146 -12.23 -17.57 10.38
C TYR A 146 -12.10 -18.86 11.19
N GLN A 147 -10.95 -19.08 11.81
CA GLN A 147 -10.70 -20.25 12.66
C GLN A 147 -11.67 -20.31 13.84
N GLY A 148 -11.94 -19.18 14.50
CA GLY A 148 -12.92 -19.12 15.59
C GLY A 148 -14.35 -19.46 15.16
N GLN A 149 -14.76 -19.08 13.94
CA GLN A 149 -16.06 -19.46 13.38
C GLN A 149 -16.13 -20.96 13.07
N GLU A 150 -15.04 -21.54 12.54
CA GLU A 150 -14.99 -22.97 12.23
C GLU A 150 -15.04 -23.83 13.51
N GLU A 151 -14.34 -23.41 14.57
CA GLU A 151 -14.39 -24.07 15.89
C GLU A 151 -15.81 -24.03 16.49
N ALA A 152 -16.48 -22.88 16.42
CA ALA A 152 -17.85 -22.74 16.90
C ALA A 152 -18.83 -23.63 16.11
N LEU A 153 -18.71 -23.67 14.78
CA LEU A 153 -19.55 -24.50 13.93
C LEU A 153 -19.32 -26.01 14.20
N ARG A 154 -18.06 -26.43 14.40
CA ARG A 154 -17.75 -27.81 14.77
C ARG A 154 -18.34 -28.19 16.13
N ALA A 155 -18.30 -27.28 17.11
CA ALA A 155 -18.89 -27.51 18.42
C ALA A 155 -20.41 -27.69 18.33
N ASP A 156 -21.11 -26.85 17.56
CA ASP A 156 -22.56 -26.95 17.36
C ASP A 156 -22.95 -28.28 16.69
N ILE A 157 -22.20 -28.72 15.68
CA ILE A 157 -22.42 -30.02 15.01
C ILE A 157 -22.19 -31.19 15.98
N ALA A 158 -21.15 -31.13 16.82
CA ALA A 158 -20.87 -32.18 17.80
C ALA A 158 -22.01 -32.33 18.83
N VAL A 159 -22.55 -31.20 19.32
CA VAL A 159 -23.70 -31.19 20.24
C VAL A 159 -24.96 -31.78 19.59
N ILE A 160 -25.21 -31.48 18.32
CA ILE A 160 -26.33 -32.07 17.57
C ILE A 160 -26.11 -33.59 17.34
N GLY A 161 -24.87 -34.01 17.09
CA GLY A 161 -24.52 -35.42 16.90
C GLY A 161 -24.61 -36.27 18.17
N GLU A 162 -24.38 -35.69 19.35
CA GLU A 162 -24.55 -36.37 20.65
C GLU A 162 -26.00 -36.43 21.15
N SER A 163 -26.91 -35.64 20.55
CA SER A 163 -28.32 -35.57 20.94
C SER A 163 -29.26 -36.40 20.04
N LEU A 164 -28.70 -37.22 19.15
CA LEU A 164 -29.38 -38.23 18.31
C LEU A 164 -29.04 -39.65 18.77
#